data_AF-A0AAU9TQP4-F1
#
_entry.id   AF-A0AAU9TQP4-F1
#
_cell.length_a   1.000
_cell.length_b   1.000
_cell.length_c   1.000
_cell.angle_alpha   90.00
_cell.angle_beta   90.00
_cell.angle_gamma   90.00
#
_symmetry.space_group_name_H-M   'P 1'
#
loop_
_entity.id
_entity.type
_entity.pdbx_description
1 polymer ?
#
loop_
_entity_poly.entity_id
_entity_poly.type
_entity_poly.pdbx_seq_one_letter_code
_entity_poly.pdbx_strand_id
1 'polypeptide(L)'
;MNNHVINDPLAVIYNEGHWRINRVSPMHDLQYSKIKLKQYASKIRQALVSTINTNSTLKYGAIMENLPLLKYSEEDSNGLMITVTSSSQENSNKSKEVYAAILLSWGVSITVDDATHLPYMLERGEQKVGTAVKNTLQTIFDCNIKQYNFTQHQLLEFGFNFVENDTSRSTDPFVLSYKTPQVNFKDKLTLTFEVGDVHTIWNG
;
A
#
# COMPACT_ATOMS: atom_id res chain seq x y z
N MET A 1 4.45 -33.48 24.16
CA MET A 1 3.61 -32.53 23.40
C MET A 1 4.25 -31.16 23.53
N ASN A 2 5.17 -30.82 22.61
CA ASN A 2 5.90 -29.55 22.63
C ASN A 2 5.20 -28.54 21.72
N ASN A 3 4.47 -27.60 22.30
CA ASN A 3 4.06 -26.38 21.61
C ASN A 3 5.22 -25.39 21.65
N HIS A 4 6.03 -25.36 20.59
CA HIS A 4 6.93 -24.24 20.34
C HIS A 4 6.09 -23.05 19.88
N VAL A 5 5.78 -22.16 20.82
CA VAL A 5 5.32 -20.80 20.52
C VAL A 5 6.57 -20.00 20.16
N ILE A 6 6.88 -19.96 18.87
CA ILE A 6 7.72 -18.91 18.29
C ILE A 6 6.79 -18.12 17.39
N ASN A 7 6.26 -17.00 17.86
CA ASN A 7 5.73 -15.95 16.99
C ASN A 7 5.80 -14.62 17.73
N ASP A 8 6.82 -13.87 17.36
CA ASP A 8 6.99 -12.44 17.61
C ASP A 8 5.67 -11.69 17.28
N PRO A 9 5.01 -11.05 18.27
CA PRO A 9 3.72 -10.39 18.08
C PRO A 9 3.79 -9.15 17.17
N LEU A 10 4.99 -8.67 16.81
CA LEU A 10 5.18 -7.60 15.83
C LEU A 10 5.22 -8.10 14.38
N ALA A 11 5.26 -9.42 14.17
CA ALA A 11 5.48 -10.01 12.85
C ALA A 11 4.23 -10.13 11.96
N VAL A 12 3.02 -9.88 12.48
CA VAL A 12 1.76 -10.23 11.81
C VAL A 12 0.77 -9.06 11.91
N ILE A 13 1.17 -7.84 11.50
CA ILE A 13 0.18 -6.83 11.11
C ILE A 13 -0.24 -7.15 9.66
N TYR A 14 -1.17 -8.08 9.52
CA TYR A 14 -1.82 -8.41 8.25
C TYR A 14 -2.84 -7.32 7.91
N ASN A 15 -2.45 -6.36 7.05
CA ASN A 15 -3.35 -5.35 6.49
C ASN A 15 -3.98 -5.85 5.17
N GLU A 16 -4.48 -7.09 5.12
CA GLU A 16 -5.02 -7.66 3.87
C GLU A 16 -6.21 -6.87 3.31
N GLY A 17 -6.96 -6.15 4.15
CA GLY A 17 -8.12 -5.37 3.75
C GLY A 17 -7.95 -3.84 3.78
N HIS A 18 -6.76 -3.31 4.10
CA HIS A 18 -6.56 -1.86 4.23
C HIS A 18 -5.38 -1.39 3.39
N TRP A 19 -5.63 -0.40 2.54
CA TRP A 19 -4.58 0.29 1.80
C TRP A 19 -3.91 1.34 2.69
N ARG A 20 -2.58 1.33 2.71
CA ARG A 20 -1.75 2.41 3.24
C ARG A 20 -1.30 3.29 2.09
N ILE A 21 -1.20 4.58 2.34
CA ILE A 21 -0.71 5.55 1.37
C ILE A 21 0.70 5.95 1.77
N ASN A 22 1.62 5.96 0.83
CA ASN A 22 2.98 6.46 0.99
C ASN A 22 3.24 7.57 -0.02
N ARG A 23 4.02 8.57 0.38
CA ARG A 23 4.66 9.52 -0.54
C ARG A 23 5.94 8.92 -1.10
N VAL A 24 6.22 9.20 -2.35
CA VAL A 24 7.38 8.73 -3.08
C VAL A 24 8.06 9.94 -3.73
N SER A 25 9.37 10.10 -3.56
CA SER A 25 10.13 11.08 -4.34
C SER A 25 10.29 10.60 -5.79
N PRO A 26 10.68 11.46 -6.75
CA PRO A 26 11.01 11.03 -8.10
C PRO A 26 11.93 9.80 -8.12
N MET A 27 11.66 8.87 -9.03
CA MET A 27 12.34 7.59 -9.17
C MET A 27 13.30 7.66 -10.36
N HIS A 28 14.60 7.68 -10.07
CA HIS A 28 15.66 7.85 -11.07
C HIS A 28 15.77 6.63 -12.00
N ASP A 29 15.89 6.88 -13.31
CA ASP A 29 15.99 5.88 -14.38
C ASP A 29 14.93 4.75 -14.31
N LEU A 30 13.72 5.09 -13.86
CA LEU A 30 12.59 4.17 -13.95
C LEU A 30 12.18 3.99 -15.41
N GLN A 31 12.21 2.74 -15.88
CA GLN A 31 11.84 2.38 -17.24
C GLN A 31 10.67 1.39 -17.27
N TYR A 32 9.69 1.63 -18.13
CA TYR A 32 8.48 0.81 -18.24
C TYR A 32 8.61 -0.39 -19.18
N SER A 33 9.78 -0.61 -19.80
CA SER A 33 9.95 -1.72 -20.73
C SER A 33 9.75 -3.06 -20.02
N LYS A 34 9.09 -4.02 -20.69
CA LYS A 34 8.78 -5.35 -20.13
C LYS A 34 10.03 -6.07 -19.59
N ILE A 35 11.19 -5.84 -20.21
CA ILE A 35 12.48 -6.40 -19.78
C ILE A 35 12.93 -5.76 -18.47
N LYS A 36 12.92 -4.44 -18.37
CA LYS A 36 13.32 -3.70 -17.15
C LYS A 36 12.40 -4.02 -15.99
N LEU A 37 11.08 -4.05 -16.19
CA LEU A 37 10.11 -4.42 -15.16
C LEU A 37 10.35 -5.84 -14.61
N LYS A 38 10.65 -6.82 -15.48
CA LYS A 38 11.04 -8.17 -15.05
C LYS A 38 12.35 -8.17 -14.24
N GLN A 39 13.32 -7.35 -14.62
CA GLN A 39 14.58 -7.22 -13.86
C GLN A 39 14.33 -6.61 -12.49
N TYR A 40 13.52 -5.55 -12.37
CA TYR A 40 13.15 -4.96 -11.08
C TYR A 40 12.40 -5.96 -10.20
N ALA A 41 11.42 -6.70 -10.74
CA ALA A 41 10.73 -7.76 -10.02
C ALA A 41 11.69 -8.87 -9.53
N SER A 42 12.69 -9.24 -10.34
CA SER A 42 13.72 -10.19 -9.92
C SER A 42 14.56 -9.67 -8.76
N LYS A 43 14.92 -8.38 -8.76
CA LYS A 43 15.64 -7.74 -7.63
C LYS A 43 14.80 -7.74 -6.35
N ILE A 44 13.51 -7.44 -6.44
CA ILE A 44 12.56 -7.53 -5.31
C ILE A 44 12.54 -8.96 -4.75
N ARG A 45 12.40 -9.97 -5.61
CA ARG A 45 12.43 -11.38 -5.18
C ARG A 45 13.73 -11.75 -4.48
N GLN A 46 14.88 -11.33 -5.02
CA GLN A 46 16.19 -11.56 -4.40
C GLN A 46 16.29 -10.92 -3.02
N ALA A 47 15.84 -9.68 -2.88
CA ALA A 47 15.80 -8.98 -1.60
C ALA A 47 14.92 -9.71 -0.59
N LEU A 48 13.71 -10.14 -0.99
CA LEU A 48 12.81 -10.91 -0.12
C LEU A 48 13.45 -12.19 0.40
N VAL A 49 14.13 -12.95 -0.47
CA VAL A 49 14.86 -14.16 -0.06
C VAL A 49 15.98 -13.81 0.92
N SER A 50 16.71 -12.73 0.71
CA SER A 50 17.82 -12.32 1.61
C SER A 50 17.35 -11.80 2.98
N THR A 51 16.24 -11.08 3.03
CA THR A 51 15.81 -10.32 4.22
C THR A 51 14.85 -11.12 5.10
N ILE A 52 14.00 -11.96 4.50
CA ILE A 52 12.93 -12.67 5.21
C ILE A 52 13.33 -14.12 5.54
N ASN A 53 14.29 -14.69 4.81
CA ASN A 53 14.52 -16.13 4.82
C ASN A 53 15.78 -16.55 5.59
N THR A 54 15.67 -16.63 6.92
CA THR A 54 16.67 -17.36 7.73
C THR A 54 16.26 -18.79 8.06
N ASN A 55 14.97 -19.18 7.95
CA ASN A 55 14.49 -20.53 8.34
C ASN A 55 13.17 -20.99 7.66
N SER A 56 12.67 -20.39 6.57
CA SER A 56 11.34 -20.72 6.02
C SER A 56 11.37 -21.52 4.71
N THR A 57 10.43 -22.47 4.58
CA THR A 57 10.17 -23.23 3.33
C THR A 57 9.40 -22.42 2.28
N LEU A 58 9.21 -21.11 2.50
CA LEU A 58 8.43 -20.23 1.64
C LEU A 58 9.25 -19.79 0.42
N LYS A 59 8.63 -19.90 -0.76
CA LYS A 59 9.14 -19.36 -2.02
C LYS A 59 8.37 -18.10 -2.35
N TYR A 60 9.08 -17.00 -2.58
CA TYR A 60 8.48 -15.74 -3.01
C TYR A 60 8.55 -15.57 -4.53
N GLY A 61 7.44 -15.12 -5.12
CA GLY A 61 7.34 -14.60 -6.47
C GLY A 61 7.12 -13.09 -6.42
N ALA A 62 7.61 -12.35 -7.42
CA ALA A 62 7.35 -10.93 -7.58
C ALA A 62 7.09 -10.63 -9.05
N ILE A 63 6.10 -9.78 -9.31
CA ILE A 63 5.71 -9.30 -10.63
C ILE A 63 5.59 -7.79 -10.57
N MET A 64 6.03 -7.11 -11.63
CA MET A 64 5.88 -5.67 -11.80
C MET A 64 5.27 -5.38 -13.17
N GLU A 65 4.19 -4.60 -13.21
CA GLU A 65 3.35 -4.40 -14.39
C GLU A 65 3.12 -2.92 -14.65
N ASN A 66 3.34 -2.49 -15.90
CA ASN A 66 2.98 -1.16 -16.37
C ASN A 66 1.46 -1.04 -16.51
N LEU A 67 0.88 0.01 -15.95
CA LEU A 67 -0.55 0.32 -16.01
C LEU A 67 -0.78 1.66 -16.76
N PRO A 68 -0.79 1.66 -18.11
CA PRO A 68 -0.84 2.89 -18.91
C PRO A 68 -2.17 3.64 -18.82
N LEU A 69 -3.24 2.95 -18.41
CA LEU A 69 -4.57 3.55 -18.21
C LEU A 69 -4.78 4.07 -16.79
N LEU A 70 -3.83 3.84 -15.87
CA LEU A 70 -3.90 4.30 -14.49
C LEU A 70 -3.10 5.59 -14.34
N LYS A 71 -3.62 6.66 -14.94
CA LYS A 71 -3.07 8.02 -14.88
C LYS A 71 -4.20 9.04 -15.02
N TYR A 72 -4.04 10.21 -14.40
CA TYR A 72 -5.08 11.25 -14.40
C TYR A 72 -5.14 11.98 -15.75
N SER A 73 -3.99 12.27 -16.35
CA SER A 73 -3.88 12.95 -17.65
C SER A 73 -2.94 12.20 -18.61
N GLU A 74 -2.92 12.60 -19.88
CA GLU A 74 -2.00 12.00 -20.86
C GLU A 74 -0.53 12.32 -20.55
N GLU A 75 -0.28 13.48 -19.95
CA GLU A 75 1.02 14.01 -19.55
C GLU A 75 1.60 13.28 -18.32
N ASP A 76 0.72 12.66 -17.51
CA ASP A 76 1.13 11.88 -16.36
C ASP A 76 1.86 10.60 -16.75
N SER A 77 2.83 10.23 -15.93
CA SER A 77 3.52 8.94 -16.04
C SER A 77 2.57 7.78 -15.78
N ASN A 78 2.76 6.66 -16.49
CA ASN A 78 1.93 5.48 -16.32
C ASN A 78 2.01 4.93 -14.88
N GLY A 79 0.90 4.40 -14.37
CA GLY A 79 0.91 3.67 -13.11
C GLY A 79 1.76 2.40 -13.17
N LEU A 80 2.13 1.89 -12.00
CA LEU A 80 2.96 0.71 -11.86
C LEU A 80 2.42 -0.19 -10.74
N MET A 81 2.09 -1.44 -11.06
CA MET A 81 1.64 -2.42 -10.08
C MET A 81 2.79 -3.35 -9.70
N ILE A 82 2.89 -3.66 -8.41
CA ILE A 82 3.80 -4.64 -7.85
C ILE A 82 2.97 -5.67 -7.09
N THR A 83 3.13 -6.93 -7.45
CA THR A 83 2.44 -8.06 -6.79
C THR A 83 3.47 -9.05 -6.29
N VAL A 84 3.41 -9.37 -5.01
CA VAL A 84 4.27 -10.40 -4.39
C VAL A 84 3.40 -11.57 -3.96
N THR A 85 3.81 -12.76 -4.36
CA THR A 85 3.16 -14.01 -3.99
C THR A 85 4.09 -14.86 -3.15
N SER A 86 3.52 -15.70 -2.29
CA SER A 86 4.22 -16.75 -1.57
C SER A 86 3.62 -18.12 -1.90
N SER A 87 4.45 -19.14 -1.93
CA SER A 87 4.03 -20.54 -1.97
C SER A 87 4.88 -21.37 -1.01
N SER A 88 4.27 -22.38 -0.38
CA SER A 88 5.00 -23.34 0.44
C SER A 88 5.49 -24.51 -0.43
N GLN A 89 6.59 -25.15 -0.04
CA GLN A 89 7.09 -26.34 -0.73
C GLN A 89 6.08 -27.50 -0.72
N GLU A 90 5.25 -27.61 0.32
CA GLU A 90 4.23 -28.66 0.46
C GLU A 90 2.99 -28.44 -0.42
N ASN A 91 2.69 -27.18 -0.78
CA ASN A 91 1.52 -26.80 -1.59
C ASN A 91 1.92 -25.91 -2.77
N SER A 92 2.84 -26.40 -3.61
CA SER A 92 3.39 -25.66 -4.75
C SER A 92 2.36 -25.17 -5.78
N ASN A 93 1.15 -25.74 -5.79
CA ASN A 93 0.08 -25.37 -6.73
C ASN A 93 -0.81 -24.21 -6.27
N LYS A 94 -0.65 -23.66 -5.06
CA LYS A 94 -1.45 -22.52 -4.58
C LYS A 94 -0.52 -21.38 -4.16
N SER A 95 -0.28 -20.43 -5.07
CA SER A 95 0.37 -19.16 -4.72
C SER A 95 -0.65 -18.22 -4.06
N LYS A 96 -0.33 -17.71 -2.88
CA LYS A 96 -1.12 -16.68 -2.19
C LYS A 96 -0.47 -15.32 -2.44
N GLU A 97 -1.26 -14.30 -2.76
CA GLU A 97 -0.79 -12.91 -2.72
C GLU A 97 -0.54 -12.49 -1.27
N VAL A 98 0.68 -12.04 -0.98
CA VAL A 98 1.08 -11.59 0.37
C VAL A 98 1.27 -10.08 0.45
N TYR A 99 1.45 -9.43 -0.70
CA TYR A 99 1.62 -7.99 -0.78
C TYR A 99 1.29 -7.48 -2.19
N ALA A 100 0.67 -6.30 -2.24
CA ALA A 100 0.39 -5.57 -3.46
C ALA A 100 0.68 -4.09 -3.25
N ALA A 101 1.26 -3.43 -4.26
CA ALA A 101 1.43 -2.00 -4.28
C ALA A 101 1.19 -1.39 -5.67
N ILE A 102 0.59 -0.21 -5.68
CA ILE A 102 0.34 0.58 -6.88
C ILE A 102 1.05 1.92 -6.71
N LEU A 103 1.97 2.24 -7.62
CA LEU A 103 2.55 3.57 -7.75
C LEU A 103 1.83 4.32 -8.87
N LEU A 104 1.47 5.58 -8.64
CA LEU A 104 0.69 6.36 -9.59
C LEU A 104 1.04 7.86 -9.55
N SER A 105 0.93 8.50 -10.71
CA SER A 105 0.84 9.96 -10.84
C SER A 105 -0.63 10.35 -10.94
N TRP A 106 -1.02 11.41 -10.25
CA TRP A 106 -2.40 11.90 -10.27
C TRP A 106 -2.43 13.42 -10.22
N GLY A 107 -2.34 14.05 -11.39
CA GLY A 107 -2.38 15.51 -11.51
C GLY A 107 -1.11 16.19 -10.98
N VAL A 108 0.04 15.52 -11.04
CA VAL A 108 1.32 16.06 -10.54
C VAL A 108 2.31 16.22 -11.69
N SER A 109 2.48 17.45 -12.15
CA SER A 109 3.39 17.83 -13.24
C SER A 109 4.74 18.30 -12.70
N ILE A 110 5.55 17.37 -12.18
CA ILE A 110 6.98 17.66 -11.97
C ILE A 110 7.77 16.80 -12.95
N THR A 111 8.31 17.45 -13.98
CA THR A 111 9.30 16.86 -14.86
C THR A 111 10.67 16.99 -14.21
N VAL A 112 11.31 15.86 -13.91
CA VAL A 112 12.67 15.81 -13.40
C VAL A 112 13.49 15.04 -14.43
N ASP A 113 14.61 15.63 -14.86
CA ASP A 113 15.49 14.98 -15.81
C ASP A 113 15.94 13.61 -15.26
N ASP A 114 15.91 12.61 -16.13
CA ASP A 114 16.27 11.22 -15.83
C ASP A 114 15.49 10.59 -14.65
N ALA A 115 14.30 11.10 -14.31
CA ALA A 115 13.47 10.53 -13.26
C ALA A 115 11.98 10.53 -13.60
N THR A 116 11.29 9.47 -13.17
CA THR A 116 9.84 9.36 -13.27
C THR A 116 9.19 9.75 -11.96
N HIS A 117 8.20 10.64 -11.99
CA HIS A 117 7.50 11.06 -10.79
C HIS A 117 6.19 10.27 -10.60
N LEU A 118 6.20 9.35 -9.62
CA LEU A 118 5.02 8.59 -9.17
C LEU A 118 4.78 8.86 -7.68
N PRO A 119 4.27 10.05 -7.32
CA PRO A 119 4.31 10.57 -5.95
C PRO A 119 3.51 9.76 -4.94
N TYR A 120 2.56 8.94 -5.38
CA TYR A 120 1.69 8.17 -4.50
C TYR A 120 1.94 6.68 -4.67
N MET A 121 2.14 6.00 -3.55
CA MET A 121 2.19 4.54 -3.48
C MET A 121 1.12 4.03 -2.52
N LEU A 122 0.12 3.36 -3.08
CA LEU A 122 -0.88 2.60 -2.34
C LEU A 122 -0.31 1.21 -2.08
N GLU A 123 -0.30 0.72 -0.84
CA GLU A 123 0.14 -0.64 -0.54
C GLU A 123 -0.80 -1.38 0.43
N ARG A 124 -0.91 -2.70 0.27
CA ARG A 124 -1.60 -3.60 1.20
C ARG A 124 -0.85 -4.92 1.36
N GLY A 125 -1.15 -5.64 2.44
CA GLY A 125 -0.52 -6.92 2.76
C GLY A 125 0.57 -6.85 3.85
N GLU A 126 1.41 -7.87 3.90
CA GLU A 126 2.36 -8.14 4.99
C GLU A 126 3.38 -7.01 5.14
N GLN A 127 3.53 -6.50 6.37
CA GLN A 127 4.43 -5.38 6.65
C GLN A 127 5.90 -5.70 6.34
N LYS A 128 6.39 -6.90 6.69
CA LYS A 128 7.78 -7.31 6.42
C LYS A 128 8.08 -7.35 4.92
N VAL A 129 7.14 -7.90 4.13
CA VAL A 129 7.23 -7.91 2.66
C VAL A 129 7.21 -6.48 2.11
N GLY A 130 6.29 -5.64 2.58
CA GLY A 130 6.21 -4.24 2.16
C GLY A 130 7.47 -3.42 2.47
N THR A 131 8.07 -3.62 3.64
CA THR A 131 9.36 -2.98 3.98
C THR A 131 10.47 -3.43 3.03
N ALA A 132 10.57 -4.72 2.73
CA ALA A 132 11.58 -5.23 1.79
C ALA A 132 11.37 -4.68 0.36
N VAL A 133 10.11 -4.62 -0.11
CA VAL A 133 9.78 -4.02 -1.41
C VAL A 133 10.19 -2.54 -1.43
N LYS A 134 9.75 -1.75 -0.45
CA LYS A 134 10.07 -0.31 -0.38
C LYS A 134 11.57 -0.06 -0.31
N ASN A 135 12.31 -0.79 0.53
CA ASN A 135 13.76 -0.67 0.60
C ASN A 135 14.42 -1.00 -0.75
N THR A 136 13.94 -2.04 -1.44
CA THR A 136 14.46 -2.41 -2.76
C THR A 136 14.19 -1.32 -3.79
N LEU A 137 13.00 -0.74 -3.83
CA LEU A 137 12.67 0.36 -4.73
C LEU A 137 13.54 1.59 -4.46
N GLN A 138 13.66 1.99 -3.19
CA GLN A 138 14.50 3.12 -2.78
C GLN A 138 15.96 2.94 -3.21
N THR A 139 16.51 1.72 -3.09
CA THR A 139 17.87 1.42 -3.54
C THR A 139 18.00 1.38 -5.06
N ILE A 140 17.03 0.84 -5.80
CA ILE A 140 17.12 0.71 -7.27
C ILE A 140 17.00 2.07 -7.96
N PHE A 141 16.12 2.92 -7.44
CA PHE A 141 15.70 4.16 -8.10
C PHE A 141 16.19 5.42 -7.40
N ASP A 142 17.08 5.29 -6.41
CA ASP A 142 17.56 6.40 -5.57
C ASP A 142 16.42 7.32 -5.12
N CYS A 143 15.38 6.72 -4.54
CA CYS A 143 14.17 7.43 -4.13
C CYS A 143 13.90 7.26 -2.63
N ASN A 144 12.94 8.03 -2.13
CA ASN A 144 12.49 8.00 -0.75
C ASN A 144 11.01 7.64 -0.70
N ILE A 145 10.66 6.61 0.07
CA ILE A 145 9.28 6.17 0.26
C ILE A 145 8.94 6.29 1.75
N LYS A 146 7.99 7.17 2.06
CA LYS A 146 7.54 7.42 3.44
C LYS A 146 6.03 7.32 3.54
N GLN A 147 5.54 6.69 4.60
CA GLN A 147 4.10 6.63 4.84
C GLN A 147 3.51 8.04 5.01
N TYR A 148 2.35 8.27 4.39
CA TYR A 148 1.53 9.44 4.67
C TYR A 148 0.85 9.24 6.02
N ASN A 149 1.03 10.23 6.90
CA ASN A 149 0.25 10.33 8.13
C ASN A 149 -0.72 11.47 7.96
N PHE A 150 -2.00 11.17 8.11
CA PHE A 150 -3.04 12.18 8.10
C PHE A 150 -3.26 12.68 9.52
N THR A 151 -3.36 14.00 9.66
CA THR A 151 -3.88 14.61 10.88
C THR A 151 -5.38 14.30 11.00
N GLN A 152 -5.92 14.41 12.22
CA GLN A 152 -7.37 14.28 12.43
C GLN A 152 -8.16 15.24 11.53
N HIS A 153 -7.69 16.48 11.38
CA HIS A 153 -8.35 17.48 10.56
C HIS A 153 -8.38 17.07 9.08
N GLN A 154 -7.27 16.58 8.54
CA GLN A 154 -7.22 16.08 7.15
C GLN A 154 -8.14 14.87 6.93
N LEU A 155 -8.20 13.93 7.89
CA LEU A 155 -9.11 12.79 7.79
C LEU A 155 -10.58 13.22 7.76
N LEU A 156 -10.94 14.22 8.58
CA LEU A 156 -12.27 14.81 8.55
C LEU A 156 -12.54 15.49 7.21
N GLU A 157 -11.62 16.33 6.73
CA GLU A 157 -11.72 17.01 5.44
C GLU A 157 -11.89 16.02 4.28
N PHE A 158 -11.15 14.91 4.26
CA PHE A 158 -11.38 13.83 3.28
C PHE A 158 -12.77 13.22 3.40
N GLY A 159 -13.21 12.93 4.63
CA GLY A 159 -14.53 12.36 4.89
C GLY A 159 -15.66 13.28 4.42
N PHE A 160 -15.59 14.57 4.75
CA PHE A 160 -16.60 15.56 4.38
C PHE A 160 -16.59 15.87 2.88
N ASN A 161 -15.42 16.03 2.26
CA ASN A 161 -15.34 16.17 0.80
C ASN A 161 -15.98 14.98 0.09
N PHE A 162 -15.80 13.75 0.60
CA PHE A 162 -16.46 12.58 0.04
C PHE A 162 -18.00 12.68 0.17
N VAL A 163 -18.49 13.04 1.35
CA VAL A 163 -19.93 13.21 1.64
C VAL A 163 -20.56 14.34 0.80
N GLU A 164 -19.83 15.41 0.49
CA GLU A 164 -20.30 16.50 -0.37
C GLU A 164 -20.40 16.08 -1.84
N ASN A 165 -19.43 15.30 -2.34
CA ASN A 165 -19.33 14.96 -3.76
C ASN A 165 -20.08 13.68 -4.14
N ASP A 166 -20.40 12.80 -3.18
CA ASP A 166 -21.13 11.55 -3.42
C ASP A 166 -22.18 11.28 -2.32
N THR A 167 -23.41 11.74 -2.57
CA THR A 167 -24.57 11.50 -1.71
C THR A 167 -25.38 10.27 -2.14
N SER A 168 -24.94 9.53 -3.17
CA SER A 168 -25.67 8.36 -3.68
C SER A 168 -25.81 7.23 -2.65
N ARG A 169 -25.02 7.29 -1.58
CA ARG A 169 -24.95 6.33 -0.48
C ARG A 169 -25.37 6.96 0.85
N SER A 170 -26.42 7.77 0.86
CA SER A 170 -26.85 8.56 2.03
C SER A 170 -27.16 7.73 3.28
N THR A 171 -27.57 6.46 3.13
CA THR A 171 -27.86 5.54 4.23
C THR A 171 -26.64 4.74 4.72
N ASP A 172 -25.49 4.88 4.04
CA ASP A 172 -24.30 4.12 4.42
C ASP A 172 -23.69 4.68 5.71
N PRO A 173 -23.05 3.81 6.52
CA PRO A 173 -22.49 4.23 7.79
C PRO A 173 -21.21 5.04 7.58
N PHE A 174 -21.21 6.28 8.04
CA PHE A 174 -20.01 7.08 8.28
C PHE A 174 -19.47 6.77 9.68
N VAL A 175 -18.35 6.05 9.74
CA VAL A 175 -17.83 5.49 11.00
C VAL A 175 -16.56 6.22 11.44
N LEU A 176 -16.66 6.98 12.53
CA LEU A 176 -15.51 7.56 13.22
C LEU A 176 -15.02 6.59 14.31
N SER A 177 -13.77 6.19 14.21
CA SER A 177 -13.17 5.20 15.10
C SER A 177 -11.96 5.78 15.82
N TYR A 178 -12.00 5.84 17.15
CA TYR A 178 -10.87 6.21 17.98
C TYR A 178 -10.31 4.98 18.71
N LYS A 179 -8.99 4.87 18.73
CA LYS A 179 -8.27 3.83 19.47
C LYS A 179 -7.31 4.52 20.43
N THR A 180 -7.47 4.24 21.72
CA THR A 180 -6.56 4.78 22.73
C THR A 180 -5.19 4.13 22.59
N PRO A 181 -4.11 4.89 22.42
CA PRO A 181 -2.76 4.33 22.39
C PRO A 181 -2.47 3.63 23.73
N GLN A 182 -2.02 2.38 23.68
CA GLN A 182 -1.49 1.59 24.82
C GLN A 182 -2.49 0.93 25.79
N VAL A 183 -3.79 0.97 25.51
CA VAL A 183 -4.77 0.11 26.21
C VAL A 183 -5.09 -1.09 25.33
N ASN A 184 -5.42 -2.23 25.93
CA ASN A 184 -5.74 -3.48 25.23
C ASN A 184 -6.60 -3.22 23.97
N PHE A 185 -6.34 -3.91 22.85
CA PHE A 185 -7.00 -3.71 21.53
C PHE A 185 -8.53 -3.77 21.52
N LYS A 186 -9.16 -4.05 22.66
CA LYS A 186 -10.61 -4.09 22.87
C LYS A 186 -11.24 -2.71 23.09
N ASP A 187 -10.47 -1.70 23.52
CA ASP A 187 -11.03 -0.38 23.81
C ASP A 187 -11.02 0.52 22.57
N LYS A 188 -12.00 0.29 21.69
CA LYS A 188 -12.27 1.09 20.50
C LYS A 188 -13.55 1.87 20.71
N LEU A 189 -13.46 3.20 20.79
CA LEU A 189 -14.65 4.05 20.72
C LEU A 189 -15.04 4.20 19.25
N THR A 190 -16.28 3.87 18.92
CA THR A 190 -16.81 3.99 17.56
C THR A 190 -18.07 4.84 17.61
N LEU A 191 -18.11 5.90 16.80
CA LEU A 191 -19.29 6.70 16.53
C LEU A 191 -19.71 6.42 15.09
N THR A 192 -20.99 6.15 14.88
CA THR A 192 -21.55 5.82 13.57
C THR A 192 -22.72 6.74 13.28
N PHE A 193 -22.71 7.35 12.11
CA PHE A 193 -23.75 8.23 11.60
C PHE A 193 -24.16 7.74 10.21
N GLU A 194 -25.35 8.09 9.74
CA GLU A 194 -25.68 7.95 8.32
C GLU A 194 -25.01 9.09 7.55
N VAL A 195 -24.51 8.81 6.33
CA VAL A 195 -23.90 9.83 5.46
C VAL A 195 -24.83 11.04 5.23
N GLY A 196 -26.14 10.81 5.11
CA GLY A 196 -27.15 11.87 4.96
C GLY A 196 -27.26 12.78 6.19
N ASP A 197 -27.15 12.22 7.40
CA ASP A 197 -27.12 13.00 8.64
C ASP A 197 -25.86 13.88 8.70
N VAL A 198 -24.70 13.30 8.36
CA VAL A 198 -23.43 14.03 8.32
C VAL A 198 -23.49 15.18 7.32
N HIS A 199 -24.06 14.94 6.13
CA HIS A 199 -24.26 15.97 5.11
C HIS A 199 -25.16 17.10 5.62
N THR A 200 -26.25 16.76 6.31
CA THR A 200 -27.20 17.74 6.87
C THR A 200 -26.56 18.58 7.97
N ILE A 201 -25.80 17.95 8.88
CA ILE A 201 -25.09 18.65 9.97
C ILE A 201 -24.03 19.60 9.43
N TRP A 202 -23.36 19.23 8.34
CA TRP A 202 -22.28 20.02 7.76
C TRP A 202 -22.77 21.23 6.96
N ASN A 203 -23.90 21.09 6.26
CA ASN A 203 -24.46 22.13 5.38
C ASN A 203 -25.61 22.96 6.00
N GLY A 204 -26.09 22.59 7.18
CA GLY A 204 -27.16 23.28 7.92
C GLY A 204 -26.65 24.43 8.77
#